data_AF-A0A1C5J712-F1
#
_entry.id   AF-A0A1C5J712-F1
#
_cell.length_a   1.000
_cell.length_b   1.000
_cell.length_c   1.000
_cell.angle_alpha   90.00
_cell.angle_beta   90.00
_cell.angle_gamma   90.00
#
_symmetry.space_group_name_H-M   'P 1'
#
loop_
_entity.id
_entity.type
_entity.pdbx_description
1 polymer ?
#
loop_
_entity_poly.entity_id
_entity_poly.type
_entity_poly.pdbx_seq_one_letter_code
_entity_poly.pdbx_strand_id
1 'polypeptide(L)'
;MRIQPADCHVWWIDPAQAPDWCEELLSEPERIRAGSFHQGAARRRFVSATALLKITVAWSDGGDPLDVDLRRECPRCGKPHGRPEVAGSPLHVSISHSGDRVAVALCAAGPVGVDVEQVNPDVDVDVMLPFVLGDAEARAFGEIRDQRDRLEAFLRSWTRKESVLKATGDGLLIPMSHLTVGSRQEPTRLVRFVDRPDLVETAQIVDLHPGSGYVGAVTVLSARRVRVRELDGAQAFAARRKRTGRGGRSTIEATASVPRRRGETVESMAHIDLGVDETRFPGIVGLMAFRPETARPLNQLANVLLFEPNSLSRGDRELIAAYVSGLNECTFCCESHSAFAAAQLPDGSDLVTKVRSDPESAPVSEQMKALLAIAGAVQQGGRRVTTGLIDRARAAGATDVEIHDTVLIAAAFCMFNRYVDGLGTVAGRDSGAYAAAAQGVVAAGYGMASAE
;
A
#
# COMPACT_ATOMS: atom_id res chain seq x y z
N MET A 1 7.11 23.27 -25.83
CA MET A 1 6.15 24.33 -25.47
C MET A 1 6.48 24.69 -24.04
N ARG A 2 6.99 25.89 -23.79
CA ARG A 2 7.38 26.30 -22.43
C ARG A 2 6.12 26.58 -21.61
N ILE A 3 6.00 25.95 -20.45
CA ILE A 3 4.89 26.25 -19.54
C ILE A 3 4.98 27.72 -19.10
N GLN A 4 3.86 28.43 -19.20
CA GLN A 4 3.82 29.82 -18.76
C GLN A 4 3.70 29.84 -17.22
N PRO A 5 4.25 30.86 -16.54
CA PRO A 5 4.20 30.93 -15.08
C PRO A 5 2.78 30.88 -14.46
N ALA A 6 1.75 31.21 -15.25
CA ALA A 6 0.34 31.19 -14.83
C ALA A 6 -0.43 29.98 -15.37
N ASP A 7 0.23 29.00 -15.98
CA ASP A 7 -0.41 27.80 -16.52
C ASP A 7 0.01 26.56 -15.71
N CYS A 8 -0.93 25.65 -15.51
CA CYS A 8 -0.69 24.28 -15.08
C CYS A 8 -1.10 23.37 -16.24
N HIS A 9 -0.18 22.51 -16.69
CA HIS A 9 -0.46 21.56 -17.75
C HIS A 9 -0.73 20.19 -17.15
N VAL A 10 -1.84 19.56 -17.54
CA VAL A 10 -2.15 18.16 -17.21
C VAL A 10 -2.13 17.36 -18.50
N TRP A 11 -1.18 16.44 -18.62
CA TRP A 11 -1.02 15.58 -19.78
C TRP A 11 -1.67 14.23 -19.54
N TRP A 12 -2.48 13.80 -20.49
CA TRP A 12 -3.22 12.54 -20.45
C TRP A 12 -2.61 11.51 -21.39
N ILE A 13 -2.51 10.27 -20.96
CA ILE A 13 -2.18 9.15 -21.84
C ILE A 13 -2.95 7.89 -21.43
N ASP A 14 -3.40 7.14 -22.43
CA ASP A 14 -3.76 5.74 -22.26
C ASP A 14 -2.48 4.89 -22.30
N PRO A 15 -2.13 4.14 -21.23
CA PRO A 15 -0.91 3.33 -21.20
C PRO A 15 -0.77 2.35 -22.38
N ALA A 16 -1.87 1.91 -23.00
CA ALA A 16 -1.84 1.04 -24.18
C ALA A 16 -1.38 1.78 -25.45
N GLN A 17 -1.46 3.11 -25.48
CA GLN A 17 -0.99 3.96 -26.58
C GLN A 17 0.47 4.43 -26.37
N ALA A 18 1.06 4.14 -25.22
CA ALA A 18 2.44 4.49 -24.93
C ALA A 18 3.39 3.66 -25.82
N PRO A 19 4.37 4.28 -26.51
CA PRO A 19 5.31 3.53 -27.35
C PRO A 19 6.24 2.61 -26.54
N ASP A 20 6.66 1.50 -27.16
CA ASP A 20 7.54 0.50 -26.52
C ASP A 20 8.89 1.07 -26.07
N TRP A 21 9.38 2.12 -26.73
CA TRP A 21 10.64 2.78 -26.38
C TRP A 21 10.56 3.63 -25.09
N CYS A 22 9.40 3.74 -24.43
CA CYS A 22 9.28 4.48 -23.18
C CYS A 22 10.28 3.99 -22.10
N GLU A 23 10.61 2.70 -22.10
CA GLU A 23 11.58 2.10 -21.17
C GLU A 23 13.00 2.65 -21.33
N GLU A 24 13.36 3.09 -22.53
CA GLU A 24 14.68 3.68 -22.81
C GLU A 24 14.87 5.03 -22.08
N LEU A 25 13.78 5.69 -21.69
CA LEU A 25 13.82 6.97 -20.95
C LEU A 25 13.94 6.79 -19.44
N LEU A 26 13.79 5.57 -18.92
CA LEU A 26 13.88 5.33 -17.48
C LEU A 26 15.35 5.33 -17.05
N SER A 27 15.63 5.93 -15.89
CA SER A 27 16.91 5.78 -15.19
C SER A 27 16.99 4.40 -14.54
N GLU A 28 18.17 4.03 -14.03
CA GLU A 28 18.34 2.73 -13.38
C GLU A 28 17.39 2.51 -12.19
N PRO A 29 17.24 3.46 -11.24
CA PRO A 29 16.26 3.32 -10.16
C PRO A 29 14.81 3.17 -10.65
N GLU A 30 14.46 3.83 -11.75
CA GLU A 30 13.13 3.74 -12.34
C GLU A 30 12.91 2.40 -13.05
N ARG A 31 13.92 1.85 -13.74
CA ARG A 31 13.86 0.51 -14.34
C ARG A 31 13.70 -0.57 -13.27
N ILE A 32 14.45 -0.48 -12.17
CA ILE A 32 14.30 -1.38 -11.03
C ILE A 32 12.86 -1.32 -10.49
N ARG A 33 12.32 -0.11 -10.31
CA ARG A 33 10.93 0.08 -9.87
C ARG A 33 9.92 -0.43 -10.91
N ALA A 34 10.16 -0.25 -12.20
CA ALA A 34 9.31 -0.81 -13.25
C ALA A 34 9.31 -2.35 -13.21
N GLY A 35 10.45 -2.96 -12.89
CA GLY A 35 10.63 -4.40 -12.76
C GLY A 35 9.92 -5.03 -11.56
N SER A 36 9.60 -4.26 -10.51
CA SER A 36 8.91 -4.80 -9.32
C SER A 36 7.40 -4.96 -9.48
N PHE A 37 6.80 -4.44 -10.56
CA PHE A 37 5.37 -4.63 -10.84
C PHE A 37 5.09 -6.02 -11.42
N HIS A 38 4.44 -6.88 -10.63
CA HIS A 38 4.04 -8.23 -11.06
C HIS A 38 2.95 -8.24 -12.15
N GLN A 39 2.11 -7.21 -12.21
CA GLN A 39 1.05 -7.07 -13.22
C GLN A 39 1.51 -6.19 -14.38
N GLY A 40 1.37 -6.69 -15.61
CA GLY A 40 1.74 -5.93 -16.82
C GLY A 40 1.02 -4.59 -16.95
N ALA A 41 -0.23 -4.47 -16.48
CA ALA A 41 -0.98 -3.22 -16.49
C ALA A 41 -0.40 -2.15 -15.55
N ALA A 42 -0.02 -2.53 -14.33
CA ALA A 42 0.60 -1.63 -13.36
C ALA A 42 1.98 -1.16 -13.85
N ARG A 43 2.78 -2.08 -14.41
CA ARG A 43 4.06 -1.76 -15.04
C ARG A 43 3.90 -0.75 -16.18
N ARG A 44 2.94 -0.99 -17.09
CA ARG A 44 2.67 -0.08 -18.22
C ARG A 44 2.33 1.33 -17.75
N ARG A 45 1.41 1.48 -16.78
CA ARG A 45 1.06 2.79 -16.20
C ARG A 45 2.29 3.52 -15.65
N PHE A 46 3.12 2.81 -14.88
CA PHE A 46 4.32 3.39 -14.29
C PHE A 46 5.32 3.87 -15.35
N VAL A 47 5.61 3.01 -16.34
CA VAL A 47 6.55 3.32 -17.44
C VAL A 47 6.03 4.49 -18.26
N SER A 48 4.76 4.45 -18.70
CA SER A 48 4.16 5.53 -19.51
C SER A 48 4.11 6.85 -18.76
N ALA A 49 3.76 6.84 -17.46
CA ALA A 49 3.74 8.05 -16.64
C ALA A 49 5.12 8.67 -16.47
N THR A 50 6.13 7.84 -16.19
CA THR A 50 7.51 8.30 -15.97
C THR A 50 8.11 8.85 -17.25
N ALA A 51 7.94 8.15 -18.38
CA ALA A 51 8.40 8.62 -19.69
C ALA A 51 7.69 9.93 -20.10
N LEU A 52 6.36 10.01 -19.93
CA LEU A 52 5.60 11.22 -20.25
C LEU A 52 6.04 12.42 -19.39
N LEU A 53 6.30 12.20 -18.10
CA LEU A 53 6.84 13.24 -17.21
C LEU A 53 8.18 13.75 -17.73
N LYS A 54 9.15 12.87 -17.98
CA LYS A 54 10.46 13.28 -18.47
C LYS A 54 10.39 14.04 -19.80
N ILE A 55 9.54 13.59 -20.72
CA ILE A 55 9.31 14.28 -22.00
C ILE A 55 8.78 15.70 -21.79
N THR A 56 7.72 15.82 -20.99
CA THR A 56 7.00 17.08 -20.82
C THR A 56 7.77 18.10 -19.97
N VAL A 57 8.55 17.63 -18.99
CA VAL A 57 9.50 18.44 -18.22
C VAL A 57 10.62 18.95 -19.12
N ALA A 58 11.33 18.05 -19.82
CA ALA A 58 12.43 18.44 -20.70
C ALA A 58 11.98 19.42 -21.80
N TRP A 59 10.76 19.26 -22.33
CA TRP A 59 10.18 20.20 -23.28
C TRP A 59 9.87 21.58 -22.72
N SER A 60 9.55 21.65 -21.43
CA SER A 60 9.29 22.90 -20.72
C SER A 60 10.59 23.60 -20.37
N ASP A 61 11.60 22.84 -19.93
CA ASP A 61 12.89 23.36 -19.50
C ASP A 61 13.87 23.57 -20.68
N GLY A 62 13.61 22.96 -21.83
CA GLY A 62 14.44 23.08 -23.04
C GLY A 62 15.61 22.09 -23.13
N GLY A 63 15.53 20.94 -22.44
CA GLY A 63 16.58 19.91 -22.39
C GLY A 63 16.20 18.58 -23.07
N ASP A 64 17.01 17.53 -22.84
CA ASP A 64 16.70 16.15 -23.23
C ASP A 64 15.94 15.43 -22.09
N PRO A 65 14.87 14.66 -22.41
CA PRO A 65 14.21 13.80 -21.42
C PRO A 65 15.14 12.84 -20.66
N LEU A 66 16.26 12.42 -21.26
CA LEU A 66 17.25 11.56 -20.60
C LEU A 66 18.01 12.27 -19.47
N ASP A 67 18.09 13.60 -19.51
CA ASP A 67 18.79 14.42 -18.51
C ASP A 67 17.87 14.81 -17.33
N VAL A 68 16.60 14.42 -17.36
CA VAL A 68 15.64 14.72 -16.28
C VAL A 68 15.90 13.81 -15.08
N ASP A 69 16.53 14.37 -14.04
CA ASP A 69 16.73 13.74 -12.73
C ASP A 69 15.45 13.79 -11.89
N LEU A 70 14.65 12.72 -12.00
CA LEU A 70 13.42 12.53 -11.23
C LEU A 70 13.73 11.84 -9.89
N ARG A 71 13.50 12.56 -8.80
CA ARG A 71 13.64 12.08 -7.43
C ARG A 71 12.28 11.77 -6.84
N ARG A 72 12.24 10.76 -5.97
CA ARG A 72 11.03 10.35 -5.23
C ARG A 72 11.41 10.05 -3.78
N GLU A 73 12.24 10.87 -3.17
CA GLU A 73 12.68 10.63 -1.81
C GLU A 73 11.55 10.92 -0.82
N CYS A 74 11.21 9.96 0.04
CA CYS A 74 10.25 10.19 1.10
C CYS A 74 10.93 10.98 2.24
N PRO A 75 10.41 12.16 2.63
CA PRO A 75 11.03 12.97 3.68
C PRO A 75 11.04 12.30 5.06
N ARG A 76 10.25 11.23 5.26
CA ARG A 76 10.19 10.50 6.54
C ARG A 76 11.19 9.35 6.65
N CYS A 77 11.44 8.63 5.55
CA CYS A 77 12.25 7.42 5.60
C CYS A 77 13.36 7.36 4.55
N GLY A 78 13.50 8.38 3.69
CA GLY A 78 14.55 8.47 2.67
C GLY A 78 14.40 7.49 1.49
N LYS A 79 13.35 6.64 1.46
CA LYS A 79 13.14 5.64 0.40
C LYS A 79 12.49 6.27 -0.86
N PRO A 80 12.64 5.67 -2.06
CA PRO A 80 12.21 6.23 -3.35
C PRO A 80 10.69 6.09 -3.63
N HIS A 81 9.85 6.47 -2.67
CA HIS A 81 8.38 6.48 -2.77
C HIS A 81 7.73 7.81 -2.33
N GLY A 82 8.53 8.83 -2.09
CA GLY A 82 8.04 10.19 -1.88
C GLY A 82 7.43 10.80 -3.13
N ARG A 83 7.01 12.05 -2.98
CA ARG A 83 6.49 12.86 -4.07
C ARG A 83 7.54 12.95 -5.21
N PRO A 84 7.11 12.90 -6.48
CA PRO A 84 8.02 13.18 -7.59
C PRO A 84 8.50 14.63 -7.57
N GLU A 85 9.80 14.81 -7.64
CA GLU A 85 10.48 16.10 -7.74
C GLU A 85 11.53 16.03 -8.85
N VAL A 86 11.69 17.11 -9.61
CA VAL A 86 12.70 17.18 -10.67
C VAL A 86 13.85 18.05 -10.20
N ALA A 87 15.02 17.44 -10.00
CA ALA A 87 16.18 18.18 -9.53
C ALA A 87 16.61 19.25 -10.55
N GLY A 88 16.84 20.47 -10.08
CA GLY A 88 17.27 21.59 -10.92
C GLY A 88 16.18 22.23 -11.78
N SER A 89 14.92 21.76 -11.70
CA SER A 89 13.79 22.35 -12.40
C SER A 89 12.96 23.24 -11.46
N PRO A 90 12.44 24.39 -11.92
CA PRO A 90 11.48 25.19 -11.16
C PRO A 90 10.07 24.59 -11.16
N LEU A 91 9.86 23.45 -11.86
CA LEU A 91 8.55 22.85 -12.03
C LEU A 91 8.20 21.93 -10.87
N HIS A 92 7.00 22.13 -10.31
CA HIS A 92 6.35 21.15 -9.48
C HIS A 92 5.62 20.15 -10.37
N VAL A 93 5.69 18.88 -10.00
CA VAL A 93 5.10 17.78 -10.76
C VAL A 93 4.22 16.89 -9.90
N SER A 94 3.24 16.23 -10.53
CA SER A 94 2.41 15.21 -9.89
C SER A 94 1.96 14.18 -10.93
N ILE A 95 1.73 12.96 -10.48
CA ILE A 95 1.28 11.84 -11.32
C ILE A 95 0.08 11.19 -10.63
N SER A 96 -0.93 10.80 -11.42
CA SER A 96 -1.96 9.85 -10.98
C SER A 96 -2.34 8.90 -12.11
N HIS A 97 -2.85 7.72 -11.75
CA HIS A 97 -3.31 6.74 -12.72
C HIS A 97 -4.40 5.83 -12.14
N SER A 98 -5.42 5.53 -12.93
CA SER A 98 -6.50 4.60 -12.60
C SER A 98 -7.06 4.02 -13.89
N GLY A 99 -7.38 2.72 -13.91
CA GLY A 99 -7.77 2.02 -15.15
C GLY A 99 -6.81 2.29 -16.31
N ASP A 100 -7.31 2.72 -17.46
CA ASP A 100 -6.51 3.04 -18.66
C ASP A 100 -6.22 4.54 -18.77
N ARG A 101 -6.10 5.24 -17.65
CA ARG A 101 -5.77 6.67 -17.60
C ARG A 101 -4.55 6.94 -16.75
N VAL A 102 -3.62 7.70 -17.31
CA VAL A 102 -2.47 8.30 -16.63
C VAL A 102 -2.53 9.81 -16.83
N ALA A 103 -2.38 10.54 -15.73
CA ALA A 103 -2.26 11.99 -15.69
C ALA A 103 -0.86 12.39 -15.22
N VAL A 104 -0.23 13.35 -15.90
CA VAL A 104 1.00 14.02 -15.44
C VAL A 104 0.76 15.52 -15.39
N ALA A 105 0.80 16.11 -14.20
CA ALA A 105 0.65 17.53 -13.99
C ALA A 105 2.01 18.23 -13.81
N LEU A 106 2.16 19.40 -14.43
CA LEU A 106 3.33 20.28 -14.31
C LEU A 106 2.85 21.70 -14.00
N CYS A 107 3.52 22.37 -13.07
CA CYS A 107 3.19 23.75 -12.70
C CYS A 107 4.44 24.50 -12.21
N ALA A 108 4.64 25.73 -12.68
CA ALA A 108 5.69 26.63 -12.18
C ALA A 108 5.20 27.58 -11.07
N ALA A 109 3.89 27.72 -10.89
CA ALA A 109 3.30 28.71 -9.96
C ALA A 109 3.34 28.27 -8.49
N GLY A 110 3.54 26.97 -8.24
CA GLY A 110 3.58 26.38 -6.92
C GLY A 110 3.29 24.87 -6.94
N PRO A 111 3.29 24.22 -5.78
CA PRO A 111 3.05 22.78 -5.65
C PRO A 111 1.74 22.35 -6.33
N VAL A 112 1.83 21.27 -7.11
CA VAL A 112 0.68 20.68 -7.82
C VAL A 112 0.43 19.24 -7.38
N GLY A 113 -0.84 18.86 -7.32
CA GLY A 113 -1.30 17.49 -7.10
C GLY A 113 -2.41 17.16 -8.09
N VAL A 114 -2.32 16.01 -8.76
CA VAL A 114 -3.35 15.53 -9.69
C VAL A 114 -3.89 14.19 -9.20
N ASP A 115 -5.18 13.96 -9.39
CA ASP A 115 -5.80 12.68 -9.13
C ASP A 115 -6.83 12.29 -10.19
N VAL A 116 -6.95 10.99 -10.45
CA VAL A 116 -7.90 10.42 -11.41
C VAL A 116 -8.35 9.05 -10.92
N GLU A 117 -9.65 8.79 -10.98
CA GLU A 117 -10.24 7.51 -10.62
C GLU A 117 -11.21 6.98 -11.68
N GLN A 118 -11.14 5.67 -11.91
CA GLN A 118 -12.11 4.95 -12.73
C GLN A 118 -13.43 4.82 -11.97
N VAL A 119 -14.54 5.09 -12.65
CA VAL A 119 -15.88 4.83 -12.13
C VAL A 119 -16.14 3.33 -12.17
N ASN A 120 -15.80 2.65 -11.07
CA ASN A 120 -16.01 1.22 -10.89
C ASN A 120 -17.26 0.96 -10.02
N PRO A 121 -18.34 0.37 -10.58
CA PRO A 121 -19.58 0.11 -9.84
C PRO A 121 -19.42 -0.90 -8.69
N ASP A 122 -18.33 -1.68 -8.67
CA ASP A 122 -18.07 -2.67 -7.62
C ASP A 122 -17.52 -2.05 -6.32
N VAL A 123 -17.27 -0.74 -6.29
CA VAL A 123 -16.81 -0.04 -5.09
C VAL A 123 -17.96 0.11 -4.10
N ASP A 124 -17.79 -0.45 -2.90
CA ASP A 124 -18.69 -0.21 -1.78
C ASP A 124 -18.44 1.18 -1.19
N VAL A 125 -19.16 2.15 -1.73
CA VAL A 125 -19.06 3.55 -1.34
C VAL A 125 -19.40 3.74 0.14
N ASP A 126 -20.43 3.06 0.64
CA ASP A 126 -20.97 3.30 1.99
C ASP A 126 -19.96 2.93 3.08
N VAL A 127 -19.14 1.89 2.85
CA VAL A 127 -18.02 1.52 3.74
C VAL A 127 -16.91 2.58 3.75
N MET A 128 -16.68 3.26 2.62
CA MET A 128 -15.60 4.25 2.50
C MET A 128 -16.00 5.65 2.97
N LEU A 129 -17.29 5.99 2.99
CA LEU A 129 -17.79 7.33 3.34
C LEU A 129 -17.20 7.92 4.64
N PRO A 130 -17.12 7.19 5.76
CA PRO A 130 -16.65 7.76 7.03
C PRO A 130 -15.18 8.20 7.00
N PHE A 131 -14.38 7.65 6.09
CA PHE A 131 -12.95 7.96 5.97
C PHE A 131 -12.69 9.11 5.00
N VAL A 132 -13.66 9.39 4.12
CA VAL A 132 -13.50 10.32 2.99
C VAL A 132 -14.27 11.60 3.23
N LEU A 133 -15.50 11.53 3.73
CA LEU A 133 -16.38 12.69 3.90
C LEU A 133 -16.36 13.21 5.34
N GLY A 134 -16.32 14.53 5.51
CA GLY A 134 -16.63 15.16 6.79
C GLY A 134 -18.15 15.25 7.01
N ASP A 135 -18.57 15.57 8.24
CA ASP A 135 -20.00 15.60 8.65
C ASP A 135 -20.90 16.46 7.75
N ALA A 136 -20.37 17.57 7.21
CA ALA A 136 -21.11 18.45 6.31
C ALA A 136 -21.34 17.80 4.93
N GLU A 137 -20.33 17.12 4.39
CA GLU A 137 -20.40 16.45 3.09
C GLU A 137 -21.22 15.17 3.17
N ALA A 138 -21.12 14.42 4.28
CA ALA A 138 -21.88 13.20 4.51
C ALA A 138 -23.40 13.44 4.49
N ARG A 139 -23.87 14.59 5.02
CA ARG A 139 -25.28 14.98 4.96
C ARG A 139 -25.75 15.24 3.53
N ALA A 140 -25.01 16.04 2.75
CA ALA A 140 -25.33 16.29 1.35
C ALA A 140 -25.27 15.01 0.51
N PHE A 141 -24.35 14.09 0.83
CA PHE A 141 -24.24 12.79 0.18
C PHE A 141 -25.45 11.88 0.45
N GLY A 142 -26.03 11.94 1.65
CA GLY A 142 -27.21 11.16 2.04
C GLY A 142 -28.48 11.47 1.23
N GLU A 143 -28.52 12.61 0.54
CA GLU A 143 -29.65 13.04 -0.30
C GLU A 143 -29.63 12.41 -1.71
N ILE A 144 -28.49 11.90 -2.16
CA ILE A 144 -28.33 11.30 -3.49
C ILE A 144 -28.85 9.85 -3.45
N ARG A 145 -29.91 9.57 -4.23
CA ARG A 145 -30.60 8.27 -4.24
C ARG A 145 -30.10 7.32 -5.32
N ASP A 146 -29.77 7.84 -6.50
CA ASP A 146 -29.26 7.02 -7.59
C ASP A 146 -27.84 6.52 -7.29
N GLN A 147 -27.59 5.21 -7.42
CA GLN A 147 -26.32 4.59 -7.03
C GLN A 147 -25.15 5.06 -7.90
N ARG A 148 -25.40 5.34 -9.19
CA ARG A 148 -24.36 5.82 -10.10
C ARG A 148 -23.99 7.27 -9.77
N ASP A 149 -24.98 8.12 -9.52
CA ASP A 149 -24.75 9.50 -9.09
C ASP A 149 -24.05 9.54 -7.72
N ARG A 150 -24.38 8.62 -6.80
CA ARG A 150 -23.68 8.45 -5.51
C ARG A 150 -22.20 8.13 -5.72
N LEU A 151 -21.89 7.10 -6.51
CA LEU A 151 -20.52 6.72 -6.82
C LEU A 151 -19.74 7.88 -7.46
N GLU A 152 -20.34 8.56 -8.43
CA GLU A 152 -19.68 9.68 -9.09
C GLU A 152 -19.43 10.85 -8.14
N ALA A 153 -20.41 11.20 -7.29
CA ALA A 153 -20.24 12.24 -6.28
C ALA A 153 -19.16 11.89 -5.25
N PHE A 154 -19.08 10.62 -4.85
CA PHE A 154 -18.04 10.12 -3.95
C PHE A 154 -16.65 10.25 -4.59
N LEU A 155 -16.48 9.75 -5.82
CA LEU A 155 -15.21 9.82 -6.55
C LEU A 155 -14.79 11.26 -6.87
N ARG A 156 -15.74 12.19 -7.07
CA ARG A 156 -15.44 13.62 -7.20
C ARG A 156 -14.90 14.20 -5.90
N SER A 157 -15.50 13.87 -4.76
CA SER A 157 -14.97 14.29 -3.46
C SER A 157 -13.58 13.69 -3.20
N TRP A 158 -13.42 12.39 -3.47
CA TRP A 158 -12.15 11.68 -3.36
C TRP A 158 -11.04 12.35 -4.16
N THR A 159 -11.25 12.49 -5.48
CA THR A 159 -10.23 13.01 -6.39
C THR A 159 -9.83 14.45 -6.05
N ARG A 160 -10.78 15.31 -5.66
CA ARG A 160 -10.48 16.68 -5.20
C ARG A 160 -9.66 16.71 -3.91
N LYS A 161 -9.95 15.83 -2.95
CA LYS A 161 -9.23 15.78 -1.68
C LYS A 161 -7.84 15.19 -1.87
N GLU A 162 -7.74 14.09 -2.61
CA GLU A 162 -6.46 13.46 -2.95
C GLU A 162 -5.56 14.39 -3.77
N SER A 163 -6.12 15.19 -4.69
CA SER A 163 -5.34 16.20 -5.41
C SER A 163 -4.78 17.28 -4.49
N VAL A 164 -5.51 17.70 -3.44
CA VAL A 164 -4.98 18.59 -2.40
C VAL A 164 -3.86 17.93 -1.61
N LEU A 165 -4.07 16.70 -1.12
CA LEU A 165 -3.09 15.94 -0.32
C LEU A 165 -1.80 15.63 -1.10
N LYS A 166 -1.91 15.37 -2.41
CA LYS A 166 -0.77 15.22 -3.31
C LYS A 166 -0.05 16.55 -3.56
N ALA A 167 -0.77 17.66 -3.58
CA ALA A 167 -0.16 18.98 -3.77
C ALA A 167 0.65 19.41 -2.54
N THR A 168 0.15 19.13 -1.34
CA THR A 168 0.86 19.40 -0.07
C THR A 168 2.00 18.42 0.19
N GLY A 169 1.88 17.18 -0.30
CA GLY A 169 2.84 16.11 -0.03
C GLY A 169 2.52 15.33 1.25
N ASP A 170 1.38 15.60 1.88
CA ASP A 170 0.94 14.87 3.08
C ASP A 170 0.41 13.47 2.72
N GLY A 171 -0.13 13.29 1.52
CA GLY A 171 -0.79 12.04 1.13
C GLY A 171 -1.87 11.62 2.13
N LEU A 172 -2.07 10.31 2.29
CA LEU A 172 -3.07 9.75 3.22
C LEU A 172 -2.63 9.76 4.70
N LEU A 173 -1.55 10.48 5.04
CA LEU A 173 -1.12 10.65 6.43
C LEU A 173 -2.08 11.59 7.18
N ILE A 174 -2.79 12.42 6.42
CA ILE A 174 -3.91 13.22 6.89
C ILE A 174 -5.19 12.53 6.44
N PRO A 175 -6.16 12.27 7.34
CA PRO A 175 -7.46 11.73 6.96
C PRO A 175 -8.18 12.66 5.97
N MET A 176 -8.74 12.11 4.89
CA MET A 176 -9.51 12.91 3.92
C MET A 176 -10.72 13.61 4.55
N SER A 177 -11.29 13.06 5.62
CA SER A 177 -12.36 13.67 6.41
C SER A 177 -11.96 14.99 7.09
N HIS A 178 -10.66 15.29 7.20
CA HIS A 178 -10.16 16.59 7.70
C HIS A 178 -10.24 17.71 6.64
N LEU A 179 -10.47 17.35 5.38
CA LEU A 179 -10.69 18.28 4.28
C LEU A 179 -12.18 18.37 4.02
N THR A 180 -12.68 19.57 3.73
CA THR A 180 -14.02 19.79 3.19
C THR A 180 -13.87 20.49 1.86
N VAL A 181 -14.44 19.91 0.80
CA VAL A 181 -14.45 20.51 -0.54
C VAL A 181 -15.86 20.93 -0.93
N GLY A 182 -15.96 21.91 -1.83
CA GLY A 182 -17.26 22.37 -2.33
C GLY A 182 -18.06 21.20 -2.95
N SER A 183 -19.38 21.22 -2.76
CA SER A 183 -20.28 20.21 -3.34
C SER A 183 -20.42 20.35 -4.86
N ARG A 184 -21.20 19.49 -5.51
CA ARG A 184 -21.53 19.60 -6.94
C ARG A 184 -22.28 20.90 -7.28
N GLN A 185 -23.01 21.47 -6.32
CA GLN A 185 -23.81 22.69 -6.52
C GLN A 185 -23.04 23.97 -6.13
N GLU A 186 -21.85 23.82 -5.56
CA GLU A 186 -21.01 24.94 -5.13
C GLU A 186 -19.75 25.08 -6.01
N PRO A 187 -19.12 26.27 -6.02
CA PRO A 187 -17.83 26.45 -6.66
C PRO A 187 -16.79 25.43 -6.15
N THR A 188 -16.04 24.83 -7.07
CA THR A 188 -14.95 23.90 -6.77
C THR A 188 -13.85 24.63 -6.00
N ARG A 189 -13.83 24.44 -4.67
CA ARG A 189 -12.88 25.07 -3.76
C ARG A 189 -12.62 24.18 -2.55
N LEU A 190 -11.49 24.40 -1.90
CA LEU A 190 -11.25 23.91 -0.54
C LEU A 190 -12.03 24.81 0.42
N VAL A 191 -12.92 24.22 1.21
CA VAL A 191 -13.77 24.95 2.19
C VAL A 191 -13.12 24.94 3.56
N ARG A 192 -12.53 23.80 3.94
CA ARG A 192 -11.85 23.62 5.22
C ARG A 192 -10.71 22.64 5.07
N PHE A 193 -9.63 22.90 5.79
CA PHE A 193 -8.56 21.94 6.03
C PHE A 193 -8.14 22.08 7.49
N VAL A 194 -8.47 21.08 8.32
CA VAL A 194 -8.21 21.10 9.77
C VAL A 194 -6.72 21.31 10.07
N ASP A 195 -5.84 20.54 9.42
CA ASP A 195 -4.41 20.53 9.74
C ASP A 195 -3.65 21.70 9.11
N ARG A 196 -4.18 22.29 8.03
CA ARG A 196 -3.52 23.34 7.23
C ARG A 196 -4.53 24.44 6.82
N PRO A 197 -5.10 25.18 7.78
CA PRO A 197 -6.13 26.18 7.50
C PRO A 197 -5.62 27.33 6.61
N ASP A 198 -4.32 27.59 6.59
CA ASP A 198 -3.65 28.57 5.73
C ASP A 198 -3.79 28.27 4.23
N LEU A 199 -4.02 27.01 3.87
CA LEU A 199 -4.11 26.58 2.47
C LEU A 199 -5.49 26.81 1.84
N VAL A 200 -6.53 27.12 2.62
CA VAL A 200 -7.90 27.32 2.12
C VAL A 200 -7.96 28.42 1.05
N GLU A 201 -7.22 29.52 1.24
CA GLU A 201 -7.20 30.66 0.32
C GLU A 201 -6.28 30.46 -0.90
N THR A 202 -5.36 29.50 -0.84
CA THR A 202 -4.32 29.30 -1.88
C THR A 202 -4.50 28.01 -2.67
N ALA A 203 -5.33 27.08 -2.20
CA ALA A 203 -5.66 25.83 -2.89
C ALA A 203 -6.67 26.08 -4.02
N GLN A 204 -6.16 26.12 -5.26
CA GLN A 204 -7.00 26.21 -6.45
C GLN A 204 -7.27 24.81 -6.99
N ILE A 205 -8.50 24.33 -6.79
CA ILE A 205 -8.97 23.02 -7.25
C ILE A 205 -9.72 23.17 -8.57
N VAL A 206 -9.42 22.32 -9.55
CA VAL A 206 -10.09 22.28 -10.86
C VAL A 206 -10.45 20.83 -11.19
N ASP A 207 -11.72 20.58 -11.46
CA ASP A 207 -12.17 19.30 -12.02
C ASP A 207 -11.65 19.14 -13.46
N LEU A 208 -11.20 17.93 -13.79
CA LEU A 208 -10.60 17.58 -15.07
C LEU A 208 -11.57 16.78 -15.95
N HIS A 209 -11.19 16.59 -17.22
CA HIS A 209 -11.96 15.85 -18.22
C HIS A 209 -11.20 14.59 -18.70
N PRO A 210 -11.03 13.56 -17.84
CA PRO A 210 -10.29 12.33 -18.18
C PRO A 210 -10.98 11.44 -19.24
N GLY A 211 -12.19 11.81 -19.68
CA GLY A 211 -13.02 11.04 -20.60
C GLY A 211 -14.08 10.19 -19.89
N SER A 212 -14.88 9.48 -20.68
CA SER A 212 -16.00 8.67 -20.18
C SER A 212 -15.54 7.57 -19.21
N GLY A 213 -16.24 7.43 -18.08
CA GLY A 213 -15.95 6.40 -17.08
C GLY A 213 -14.84 6.76 -16.09
N TYR A 214 -14.43 8.02 -16.05
CA TYR A 214 -13.41 8.52 -15.12
C TYR A 214 -13.81 9.85 -14.49
N VAL A 215 -13.29 10.10 -13.29
CA VAL A 215 -13.37 11.38 -12.58
C VAL A 215 -11.95 11.81 -12.25
N GLY A 216 -11.64 13.10 -12.29
CA GLY A 216 -10.32 13.59 -11.89
C GLY A 216 -10.32 15.05 -11.48
N ALA A 217 -9.30 15.43 -10.72
CA ALA A 217 -9.10 16.79 -10.25
C ALA A 217 -7.61 17.13 -10.20
N VAL A 218 -7.29 18.42 -10.31
CA VAL A 218 -5.96 18.95 -10.04
C VAL A 218 -6.07 20.08 -9.02
N THR A 219 -5.12 20.11 -8.09
CA THR A 219 -4.94 21.21 -7.14
C THR A 219 -3.60 21.88 -7.38
N VAL A 220 -3.59 23.21 -7.43
CA VAL A 220 -2.36 24.02 -7.39
C VAL A 220 -2.39 24.90 -6.15
N LEU A 221 -1.32 24.86 -5.35
CA LEU A 221 -1.14 25.72 -4.18
C LEU A 221 -0.42 27.00 -4.63
N SER A 222 -1.18 28.07 -4.85
CA SER A 222 -0.62 29.35 -5.26
C SER A 222 -1.57 30.50 -4.92
N ALA A 223 -1.01 31.62 -4.46
CA ALA A 223 -1.76 32.86 -4.27
C ALA A 223 -2.14 33.54 -5.62
N ARG A 224 -1.50 33.14 -6.73
CA ARG A 224 -1.79 33.67 -8.06
C ARG A 224 -2.71 32.72 -8.80
N ARG A 225 -3.71 33.26 -9.50
CA ARG A 225 -4.63 32.45 -10.31
C ARG A 225 -3.88 31.66 -11.39
N VAL A 226 -4.10 30.36 -11.44
CA VAL A 226 -3.50 29.45 -12.43
C VAL A 226 -4.56 28.98 -13.42
N ARG A 227 -4.19 28.89 -14.71
CA ARG A 227 -5.03 28.29 -15.76
C ARG A 227 -4.62 26.84 -15.99
N VAL A 228 -5.55 25.92 -15.80
CA VAL A 228 -5.33 24.50 -16.11
C VAL A 228 -5.55 24.25 -17.60
N ARG A 229 -4.60 23.57 -18.24
CA ARG A 229 -4.68 23.11 -19.63
C ARG A 229 -4.53 21.61 -19.69
N GLU A 230 -5.52 20.93 -20.25
CA GLU A 230 -5.47 19.49 -20.50
C GLU A 230 -4.90 19.22 -21.89
N LEU A 231 -3.90 18.35 -21.97
CA LEU A 231 -3.09 18.11 -23.17
C LEU A 231 -2.96 16.62 -23.45
N ASP A 232 -2.80 16.27 -24.73
CA ASP A 232 -2.68 14.89 -25.20
C ASP A 232 -1.20 14.43 -25.15
N GLY A 233 -0.93 13.43 -24.31
CA GLY A 233 0.39 12.82 -24.16
C GLY A 233 0.84 12.03 -25.39
N ALA A 234 -0.07 11.54 -26.24
CA ALA A 234 0.32 10.88 -27.50
C ALA A 234 1.05 11.84 -28.44
N GLN A 235 0.64 13.12 -28.45
CA GLN A 235 1.36 14.18 -29.16
C GLN A 235 2.75 14.40 -28.57
N ALA A 236 2.89 14.25 -27.25
CA ALA A 236 4.17 14.36 -26.58
C ALA A 236 5.17 13.29 -27.08
N PHE A 237 4.73 12.04 -27.08
CA PHE A 237 5.52 10.92 -27.60
C PHE A 237 5.84 11.06 -29.10
N ALA A 238 4.86 11.45 -29.92
CA ALA A 238 5.04 11.59 -31.36
C ALA A 238 6.09 12.66 -31.72
N ALA A 239 6.09 13.81 -31.04
CA ALA A 239 7.07 14.86 -31.34
C ALA A 239 8.49 14.49 -30.84
N ARG A 240 8.60 13.70 -29.76
CA ARG A 240 9.90 13.18 -29.30
C ARG A 240 10.55 12.26 -30.34
N ARG A 241 9.78 11.33 -30.92
CA ARG A 241 10.26 10.42 -31.97
C ARG A 241 10.78 11.17 -33.21
N LYS A 242 10.12 12.25 -33.61
CA LYS A 242 10.57 13.09 -34.75
C LYS A 242 11.90 13.80 -34.47
N ARG A 243 12.20 14.12 -33.21
CA ARG A 243 13.47 14.76 -32.81
C ARG A 243 14.64 13.79 -32.79
N THR A 244 14.45 12.54 -32.38
CA THR A 244 15.50 11.50 -32.49
C THR A 244 15.76 11.05 -33.92
N GLY A 245 14.73 10.98 -34.76
CA GLY A 245 14.88 10.56 -36.16
C GLY A 245 15.69 11.52 -37.07
N ARG A 246 16.11 12.69 -36.57
CA ARG A 246 16.92 13.69 -37.30
C ARG A 246 18.40 13.72 -36.90
N GLY A 247 18.84 12.94 -35.89
CA GLY A 247 20.22 12.86 -35.44
C GLY A 247 20.75 11.43 -35.57
N GLY A 248 21.91 11.26 -36.23
CA GLY A 248 22.46 9.98 -36.68
C GLY A 248 22.68 8.93 -35.59
N ARG A 249 22.62 7.66 -36.04
CA ARG A 249 23.03 6.46 -35.30
C ARG A 249 24.44 6.65 -34.73
N SER A 250 24.56 6.58 -33.41
CA SER A 250 25.81 6.23 -32.74
C SER A 250 25.58 4.89 -32.04
N THR A 251 26.21 3.85 -32.59
CA THR A 251 26.35 2.54 -31.97
C THR A 251 27.28 2.66 -30.76
N ILE A 252 26.79 2.36 -29.57
CA ILE A 252 27.65 2.21 -28.39
C ILE A 252 28.07 0.74 -28.32
N GLU A 253 29.35 0.53 -28.59
CA GLU A 253 30.07 -0.73 -28.34
C GLU A 253 30.12 -1.01 -26.84
N ALA A 254 29.95 -2.29 -26.50
CA ALA A 254 30.10 -2.82 -25.17
C ALA A 254 31.59 -2.91 -24.81
N THR A 255 32.09 -2.05 -23.92
CA THR A 255 33.23 -2.38 -23.04
C THR A 255 33.29 -1.48 -21.82
N ALA A 256 33.52 -2.13 -20.68
CA ALA A 256 34.36 -1.72 -19.53
C ALA A 256 33.63 -1.86 -18.19
N SER A 257 33.87 -2.99 -17.54
CA SER A 257 33.70 -3.17 -16.10
C SER A 257 34.57 -2.17 -15.34
N VAL A 258 33.96 -1.33 -14.50
CA VAL A 258 34.64 -0.38 -13.60
C VAL A 258 34.27 -0.78 -12.16
N PRO A 259 35.22 -0.74 -11.21
CA PRO A 259 35.18 -1.59 -10.02
C PRO A 259 34.17 -1.10 -8.98
N ARG A 260 33.50 -2.06 -8.33
CA ARG A 260 32.67 -1.84 -7.13
C ARG A 260 33.53 -1.18 -6.05
N ARG A 261 33.15 0.05 -5.63
CA ARG A 261 33.55 0.54 -4.32
C ARG A 261 32.88 -0.34 -3.27
N ARG A 262 33.69 -0.99 -2.43
CA ARG A 262 33.24 -1.65 -1.20
C ARG A 262 32.73 -0.57 -0.25
N GLY A 263 31.43 -0.29 -0.30
CA GLY A 263 30.64 0.08 0.87
C GLY A 263 29.93 -1.17 1.32
N GLU A 264 29.98 -1.48 2.62
CA GLU A 264 29.50 -2.72 3.22
C GLU A 264 28.08 -3.06 2.77
N THR A 265 27.96 -4.06 1.90
CA THR A 265 26.71 -4.75 1.63
C THR A 265 26.38 -5.55 2.87
N VAL A 266 25.33 -5.15 3.60
CA VAL A 266 24.65 -6.09 4.50
C VAL A 266 24.07 -7.17 3.58
N GLU A 267 24.62 -8.39 3.63
CA GLU A 267 24.03 -9.52 2.93
C GLU A 267 22.59 -9.68 3.43
N SER A 268 21.61 -9.45 2.54
CA SER A 268 20.21 -9.73 2.82
C SER A 268 20.06 -11.25 3.01
N MET A 269 19.40 -11.64 4.09
CA MET A 269 19.21 -13.05 4.44
C MET A 269 17.91 -13.58 3.83
N ALA A 270 16.91 -12.73 3.63
CA ALA A 270 15.71 -12.97 2.84
C ALA A 270 16.02 -13.11 1.34
N HIS A 271 15.11 -13.75 0.60
CA HIS A 271 15.23 -13.94 -0.85
C HIS A 271 15.16 -12.63 -1.65
N ILE A 272 14.66 -11.56 -1.04
CA ILE A 272 14.63 -10.21 -1.59
C ILE A 272 15.13 -9.22 -0.54
N ASP A 273 15.75 -8.14 -0.98
CA ASP A 273 16.13 -7.04 -0.10
C ASP A 273 14.88 -6.32 0.43
N LEU A 274 14.62 -6.49 1.73
CA LEU A 274 13.50 -5.87 2.43
C LEU A 274 13.78 -4.40 2.81
N GLY A 275 15.00 -3.92 2.61
CA GLY A 275 15.41 -2.56 2.95
C GLY A 275 15.26 -2.24 4.43
N VAL A 276 15.46 -3.26 5.28
CA VAL A 276 15.45 -3.20 6.75
C VAL A 276 16.57 -4.09 7.28
N ASP A 277 17.02 -3.82 8.50
CA ASP A 277 17.91 -4.74 9.21
C ASP A 277 17.09 -5.97 9.64
N GLU A 278 17.24 -7.06 8.89
CA GLU A 278 16.51 -8.31 9.12
C GLU A 278 16.80 -8.95 10.49
N THR A 279 17.89 -8.56 11.17
CA THR A 279 18.14 -8.99 12.55
C THR A 279 17.28 -8.24 13.58
N ARG A 280 16.87 -7.00 13.24
CA ARG A 280 16.01 -6.14 14.06
C ARG A 280 14.54 -6.25 13.68
N PHE A 281 14.24 -6.67 12.45
CA PHE A 281 12.89 -6.88 11.93
C PHE A 281 12.73 -8.33 11.44
N PRO A 282 12.84 -9.32 12.34
CA PRO A 282 12.79 -10.72 11.95
C PRO A 282 11.42 -11.14 11.42
N GLY A 283 11.42 -12.20 10.62
CA GLY A 283 10.22 -12.88 10.15
C GLY A 283 9.23 -11.96 9.44
N ILE A 284 7.96 -12.04 9.88
CA ILE A 284 6.87 -11.28 9.26
C ILE A 284 7.01 -9.76 9.48
N VAL A 285 7.74 -9.34 10.51
CA VAL A 285 7.90 -7.92 10.85
C VAL A 285 8.67 -7.21 9.74
N GLY A 286 9.73 -7.82 9.21
CA GLY A 286 10.48 -7.29 8.08
C GLY A 286 9.64 -7.19 6.81
N LEU A 287 8.78 -8.18 6.57
CA LEU A 287 7.85 -8.18 5.43
C LEU A 287 6.76 -7.10 5.54
N MET A 288 6.25 -6.89 6.75
CA MET A 288 5.29 -5.85 7.05
C MET A 288 5.91 -4.46 6.96
N ALA A 289 7.15 -4.30 7.42
CA ALA A 289 7.92 -3.08 7.25
C ALA A 289 8.23 -2.80 5.77
N PHE A 290 8.43 -3.84 4.97
CA PHE A 290 8.63 -3.74 3.52
C PHE A 290 7.34 -3.31 2.78
N ARG A 291 6.17 -3.81 3.19
CA ARG A 291 4.86 -3.49 2.58
C ARG A 291 3.80 -3.11 3.63
N PRO A 292 3.85 -1.88 4.16
CA PRO A 292 2.94 -1.43 5.22
C PRO A 292 1.48 -1.40 4.76
N GLU A 293 1.21 -1.24 3.46
CA GLU A 293 -0.16 -1.26 2.91
C GLU A 293 -0.82 -2.63 3.10
N THR A 294 -0.03 -3.71 2.99
CA THR A 294 -0.49 -5.07 3.29
C THR A 294 -0.42 -5.37 4.78
N ALA A 295 0.56 -4.79 5.50
CA ALA A 295 0.68 -5.00 6.94
C ALA A 295 -0.56 -4.58 7.71
N ARG A 296 -1.17 -3.43 7.37
CA ARG A 296 -2.34 -2.90 8.09
C ARG A 296 -3.52 -3.89 8.13
N PRO A 297 -4.09 -4.36 6.99
CA PRO A 297 -5.20 -5.31 7.04
C PRO A 297 -4.81 -6.65 7.65
N LEU A 298 -3.56 -7.11 7.47
CA LEU A 298 -3.07 -8.35 8.07
C LEU A 298 -2.98 -8.25 9.60
N ASN A 299 -2.49 -7.13 10.12
CA ASN A 299 -2.43 -6.86 11.56
C ASN A 299 -3.82 -6.65 12.16
N GLN A 300 -4.75 -6.04 11.43
CA GLN A 300 -6.15 -5.95 11.85
C GLN A 300 -6.79 -7.34 11.99
N LEU A 301 -6.56 -8.21 11.01
CA LEU A 301 -7.04 -9.60 11.09
C LEU A 301 -6.41 -10.33 12.29
N ALA A 302 -5.09 -10.26 12.46
CA ALA A 302 -4.40 -10.86 13.60
C ALA A 302 -4.92 -10.31 14.94
N ASN A 303 -5.17 -9.00 15.03
CA ASN A 303 -5.70 -8.37 16.24
C ASN A 303 -7.11 -8.87 16.58
N VAL A 304 -8.01 -8.95 15.60
CA VAL A 304 -9.36 -9.51 15.81
C VAL A 304 -9.26 -10.97 16.26
N LEU A 305 -8.44 -11.77 15.58
CA LEU A 305 -8.34 -13.20 15.84
C LEU A 305 -7.64 -13.54 17.15
N LEU A 306 -6.63 -12.79 17.58
CA LEU A 306 -5.78 -13.18 18.70
C LEU A 306 -5.93 -12.29 19.95
N PHE A 307 -6.42 -11.06 19.80
CA PHE A 307 -6.43 -10.07 20.88
C PHE A 307 -7.83 -9.60 21.30
N GLU A 308 -8.72 -9.29 20.36
CA GLU A 308 -10.07 -8.79 20.66
C GLU A 308 -10.90 -9.76 21.53
N PRO A 309 -11.93 -9.28 22.25
CA PRO A 309 -12.79 -10.13 23.09
C PRO A 309 -13.35 -11.34 22.34
N ASN A 310 -13.28 -12.51 22.97
CA ASN A 310 -13.69 -13.80 22.40
C ASN A 310 -14.06 -14.78 23.53
N SER A 311 -14.79 -15.85 23.22
CA SER A 311 -15.06 -16.93 24.19
C SER A 311 -13.86 -17.84 24.40
N LEU A 312 -12.99 -18.01 23.39
CA LEU A 312 -11.66 -18.58 23.58
C LEU A 312 -10.73 -17.55 24.23
N SER A 313 -9.93 -18.02 25.19
CA SER A 313 -8.93 -17.16 25.80
C SER A 313 -7.89 -16.71 24.76
N ARG A 314 -7.22 -15.58 25.00
CA ARG A 314 -6.10 -15.15 24.15
C ARG A 314 -4.99 -16.21 24.12
N GLY A 315 -4.68 -16.81 25.26
CA GLY A 315 -3.70 -17.91 25.36
C GLY A 315 -4.04 -19.11 24.47
N ASP A 316 -5.31 -19.53 24.43
CA ASP A 316 -5.76 -20.64 23.58
C ASP A 316 -5.68 -20.30 22.09
N ARG A 317 -6.02 -19.07 21.71
CA ARG A 317 -5.95 -18.61 20.32
C ARG A 317 -4.50 -18.52 19.82
N GLU A 318 -3.60 -18.03 20.68
CA GLU A 318 -2.15 -18.06 20.44
C GLU A 318 -1.60 -19.49 20.37
N LEU A 319 -2.12 -20.40 21.20
CA LEU A 319 -1.72 -21.81 21.19
C LEU A 319 -2.08 -22.51 19.87
N ILE A 320 -3.26 -22.23 19.31
CA ILE A 320 -3.66 -22.72 17.98
C ILE A 320 -2.71 -22.18 16.91
N ALA A 321 -2.39 -20.88 16.95
CA ALA A 321 -1.45 -20.25 16.02
C ALA A 321 -0.04 -20.86 16.09
N ALA A 322 0.46 -21.10 17.30
CA ALA A 322 1.75 -21.74 17.56
C ALA A 322 1.79 -23.19 17.06
N TYR A 323 0.74 -23.97 17.34
CA TYR A 323 0.62 -25.36 16.88
C TYR A 323 0.64 -25.48 15.36
N VAL A 324 -0.18 -24.67 14.67
CA VAL A 324 -0.25 -24.66 13.19
C VAL A 324 1.08 -24.19 12.59
N SER A 325 1.71 -23.17 13.17
CA SER A 325 3.01 -22.69 12.69
C SER A 325 4.11 -23.73 12.87
N GLY A 326 4.06 -24.53 13.93
CA GLY A 326 4.95 -25.68 14.13
C GLY A 326 4.76 -26.76 13.08
N LEU A 327 3.51 -27.11 12.73
CA LEU A 327 3.20 -28.05 11.66
C LEU A 327 3.63 -27.54 10.27
N ASN A 328 3.65 -26.22 10.08
CA ASN A 328 4.15 -25.59 8.85
C ASN A 328 5.67 -25.41 8.82
N GLU A 329 6.38 -25.79 9.89
CA GLU A 329 7.84 -25.62 10.03
C GLU A 329 8.30 -24.14 9.97
N CYS A 330 7.39 -23.19 10.20
CA CYS A 330 7.70 -21.77 10.20
C CYS A 330 8.27 -21.35 11.56
N THR A 331 9.61 -21.33 11.65
CA THR A 331 10.32 -21.12 12.93
C THR A 331 9.93 -19.79 13.60
N PHE A 332 9.89 -18.68 12.85
CA PHE A 332 9.58 -17.36 13.43
C PHE A 332 8.20 -17.33 14.09
N CYS A 333 7.15 -17.68 13.33
CA CYS A 333 5.78 -17.66 13.83
C CYS A 333 5.59 -18.70 14.94
N CYS A 334 6.19 -19.87 14.80
CA CYS A 334 6.08 -20.92 15.80
C CYS A 334 6.64 -20.47 17.16
N GLU A 335 7.83 -19.87 17.19
CA GLU A 335 8.46 -19.43 18.42
C GLU A 335 7.82 -18.17 19.00
N SER A 336 7.44 -17.19 18.17
CA SER A 336 6.76 -15.97 18.65
C SER A 336 5.41 -16.30 19.31
N HIS A 337 4.56 -17.07 18.62
CA HIS A 337 3.24 -17.41 19.14
C HIS A 337 3.31 -18.42 20.29
N SER A 338 4.36 -19.27 20.35
CA SER A 338 4.63 -20.10 21.53
C SER A 338 4.90 -19.23 22.77
N ALA A 339 5.70 -18.17 22.64
CA ALA A 339 5.97 -17.24 23.72
C ALA A 339 4.72 -16.45 24.14
N PHE A 340 3.89 -16.04 23.17
CA PHE A 340 2.65 -15.29 23.45
C PHE A 340 1.61 -16.16 24.15
N ALA A 341 1.48 -17.43 23.76
CA ALA A 341 0.64 -18.40 24.45
C ALA A 341 1.17 -18.67 25.87
N ALA A 342 2.46 -18.94 26.02
CA ALA A 342 3.08 -19.21 27.31
C ALA A 342 2.94 -18.05 28.31
N ALA A 343 2.98 -16.80 27.85
CA ALA A 343 2.78 -15.63 28.70
C ALA A 343 1.35 -15.50 29.25
N GLN A 344 0.37 -16.22 28.69
CA GLN A 344 -1.06 -16.09 29.00
C GLN A 344 -1.68 -17.38 29.54
N LEU A 345 -0.98 -18.51 29.44
CA LEU A 345 -1.45 -19.81 29.90
C LEU A 345 -0.85 -20.16 31.27
N PRO A 346 -1.61 -20.79 32.19
CA PRO A 346 -1.16 -21.07 33.56
C PRO A 346 0.15 -21.87 33.66
N ASP A 347 0.33 -22.84 32.77
CA ASP A 347 1.47 -23.77 32.74
C ASP A 347 2.58 -23.33 31.77
N GLY A 348 2.46 -22.13 31.21
CA GLY A 348 3.48 -21.47 30.40
C GLY A 348 4.05 -22.32 29.26
N SER A 349 5.38 -22.25 29.09
CA SER A 349 6.09 -22.89 27.98
C SER A 349 6.04 -24.42 28.01
N ASP A 350 5.90 -25.03 29.19
CA ASP A 350 5.83 -26.49 29.33
C ASP A 350 4.55 -27.04 28.70
N LEU A 351 3.42 -26.36 28.89
CA LEU A 351 2.15 -26.71 28.26
C LEU A 351 2.22 -26.55 26.75
N VAL A 352 2.73 -25.41 26.28
CA VAL A 352 2.87 -25.12 24.84
C VAL A 352 3.73 -26.20 24.16
N THR A 353 4.83 -26.60 24.79
CA THR A 353 5.72 -27.65 24.28
C THR A 353 5.00 -29.00 24.18
N LYS A 354 4.26 -29.40 25.23
CA LYS A 354 3.49 -30.65 25.24
C LYS A 354 2.42 -30.66 24.14
N VAL A 355 1.68 -29.57 23.99
CA VAL A 355 0.65 -29.41 22.96
C VAL A 355 1.24 -29.49 21.55
N ARG A 356 2.38 -28.81 21.31
CA ARG A 356 3.06 -28.85 20.00
C ARG A 356 3.58 -30.24 19.64
N SER A 357 4.03 -31.01 20.64
CA SER A 357 4.52 -32.37 20.44
C SER A 357 3.40 -33.38 20.22
N ASP A 358 2.36 -33.34 21.04
CA ASP A 358 1.22 -34.26 20.98
C ASP A 358 -0.02 -33.63 21.64
N PRO A 359 -0.91 -32.99 20.85
CA PRO A 359 -2.07 -32.30 21.40
C PRO A 359 -3.09 -33.25 22.03
N GLU A 360 -3.14 -34.54 21.64
CA GLU A 360 -4.12 -35.48 22.18
C GLU A 360 -3.77 -35.94 23.61
N SER A 361 -2.47 -36.03 23.94
CA SER A 361 -2.00 -36.36 25.28
C SER A 361 -1.67 -35.14 26.15
N ALA A 362 -1.63 -33.94 25.58
CA ALA A 362 -1.35 -32.71 26.31
C ALA A 362 -2.43 -32.41 27.38
N PRO A 363 -2.05 -31.77 28.51
CA PRO A 363 -2.96 -31.44 29.60
C PRO A 363 -3.83 -30.20 29.30
N VAL A 364 -4.57 -30.24 28.20
CA VAL A 364 -5.58 -29.25 27.79
C VAL A 364 -6.98 -29.87 27.82
N SER A 365 -8.03 -29.04 27.79
CA SER A 365 -9.42 -29.51 27.78
C SER A 365 -9.74 -30.35 26.54
N GLU A 366 -10.73 -31.24 26.63
CA GLU A 366 -11.19 -32.03 25.47
C GLU A 366 -11.69 -31.14 24.32
N GLN A 367 -12.27 -29.98 24.65
CA GLN A 367 -12.63 -28.94 23.68
C GLN A 367 -11.40 -28.47 22.92
N MET A 368 -10.30 -28.15 23.62
CA MET A 368 -9.09 -27.67 22.99
C MET A 368 -8.41 -28.75 22.15
N LYS A 369 -8.39 -30.02 22.59
CA LYS A 369 -7.91 -31.14 21.76
C LYS A 369 -8.68 -31.25 20.45
N ALA A 370 -10.01 -31.16 20.51
CA ALA A 370 -10.85 -31.21 19.32
C ALA A 370 -10.61 -30.01 18.38
N LEU A 371 -10.44 -28.81 18.92
CA LEU A 371 -10.12 -27.61 18.14
C LEU A 371 -8.71 -27.69 17.51
N LEU A 372 -7.71 -28.18 18.23
CA LEU A 372 -6.35 -28.40 17.68
C LEU A 372 -6.36 -29.46 16.57
N ALA A 373 -7.19 -30.50 16.69
CA ALA A 373 -7.38 -31.48 15.61
C ALA A 373 -8.00 -30.83 14.35
N ILE A 374 -8.97 -29.91 14.51
CA ILE A 374 -9.51 -29.11 13.39
C ILE A 374 -8.39 -28.23 12.78
N ALA A 375 -7.62 -27.53 13.61
CA ALA A 375 -6.54 -26.66 13.16
C ALA A 375 -5.46 -27.43 12.36
N GLY A 376 -5.05 -28.62 12.84
CA GLY A 376 -4.14 -29.51 12.13
C GLY A 376 -4.72 -30.03 10.81
N ALA A 377 -6.04 -30.25 10.73
CA ALA A 377 -6.70 -30.59 9.48
C ALA A 377 -6.69 -29.41 8.49
N VAL A 378 -7.00 -28.20 8.93
CA VAL A 378 -6.93 -26.97 8.09
C VAL A 378 -5.53 -26.79 7.52
N GLN A 379 -4.50 -27.04 8.32
CA GLN A 379 -3.11 -26.94 7.90
C GLN A 379 -2.79 -27.84 6.70
N GLN A 380 -3.30 -29.07 6.68
CA GLN A 380 -3.18 -29.98 5.54
C GLN A 380 -4.07 -29.57 4.35
N GLY A 381 -5.22 -28.93 4.63
CA GLY A 381 -6.10 -28.32 3.65
C GLY A 381 -7.57 -28.35 4.06
N GLY A 382 -8.35 -27.35 3.62
CA GLY A 382 -9.74 -27.15 4.09
C GLY A 382 -10.69 -28.35 3.89
N ARG A 383 -10.45 -29.22 2.89
CA ARG A 383 -11.24 -30.45 2.67
C ARG A 383 -10.98 -31.55 3.71
N ARG A 384 -9.94 -31.39 4.55
CA ARG A 384 -9.61 -32.32 5.64
C ARG A 384 -10.42 -32.02 6.91
N VAL A 385 -11.06 -30.86 6.98
CA VAL A 385 -12.04 -30.55 8.03
C VAL A 385 -13.32 -31.31 7.72
N THR A 386 -13.54 -32.41 8.43
CA THR A 386 -14.69 -33.30 8.22
C THR A 386 -15.80 -32.99 9.23
N THR A 387 -17.03 -33.38 8.90
CA THR A 387 -18.17 -33.31 9.83
C THR A 387 -17.87 -34.01 11.15
N GLY A 388 -17.13 -35.14 11.13
CA GLY A 388 -16.73 -35.84 12.35
C GLY A 388 -15.83 -35.03 13.28
N LEU A 389 -14.93 -34.19 12.75
CA LEU A 389 -14.13 -33.28 13.56
C LEU A 389 -14.99 -32.17 14.19
N ILE A 390 -15.94 -31.63 13.42
CA ILE A 390 -16.89 -30.61 13.88
C ILE A 390 -17.79 -31.16 14.98
N ASP A 391 -18.33 -32.36 14.79
CA ASP A 391 -19.21 -33.02 15.76
C ASP A 391 -18.44 -33.37 17.04
N ARG A 392 -17.18 -33.81 16.94
CA ARG A 392 -16.30 -34.02 18.10
C ARG A 392 -16.10 -32.72 18.89
N ALA A 393 -15.84 -31.60 18.21
CA ALA A 393 -15.66 -30.31 18.88
C ALA A 393 -16.94 -29.85 19.58
N ARG A 394 -18.10 -29.96 18.93
CA ARG A 394 -19.40 -29.65 19.54
C ARG A 394 -19.72 -30.54 20.74
N ALA A 395 -19.45 -31.84 20.63
CA ALA A 395 -19.64 -32.78 21.75
C ALA A 395 -18.73 -32.46 22.94
N ALA A 396 -17.56 -31.88 22.69
CA ALA A 396 -16.65 -31.38 23.71
C ALA A 396 -17.00 -29.96 24.22
N GLY A 397 -18.10 -29.37 23.76
CA GLY A 397 -18.61 -28.08 24.21
C GLY A 397 -18.23 -26.87 23.36
N ALA A 398 -17.56 -27.06 22.22
CA ALA A 398 -17.19 -25.94 21.34
C ALA A 398 -18.42 -25.32 20.68
N THR A 399 -18.48 -23.98 20.69
CA THR A 399 -19.49 -23.22 19.97
C THR A 399 -19.12 -23.05 18.50
N ASP A 400 -20.09 -22.69 17.66
CA ASP A 400 -19.84 -22.42 16.24
C ASP A 400 -18.86 -21.26 16.01
N VAL A 401 -18.83 -20.27 16.91
CA VAL A 401 -17.86 -19.16 16.85
C VAL A 401 -16.44 -19.67 17.09
N GLU A 402 -16.24 -20.55 18.07
CA GLU A 402 -14.91 -21.08 18.41
C GLU A 402 -14.39 -22.02 17.33
N ILE A 403 -15.28 -22.81 16.72
CA ILE A 403 -14.98 -23.64 15.56
C ILE A 403 -14.61 -22.76 14.36
N HIS A 404 -15.39 -21.72 14.08
CA HIS A 404 -15.11 -20.75 13.02
C HIS A 404 -13.74 -20.10 13.22
N ASP A 405 -13.48 -19.56 14.40
CA ASP A 405 -12.25 -18.84 14.69
C ASP A 405 -11.04 -19.79 14.70
N THR A 406 -11.21 -21.03 15.14
CA THR A 406 -10.15 -22.04 15.03
C THR A 406 -9.78 -22.31 13.57
N VAL A 407 -10.78 -22.45 12.69
CA VAL A 407 -10.53 -22.63 11.25
C VAL A 407 -9.85 -21.39 10.65
N LEU A 408 -10.31 -20.19 11.01
CA LEU A 408 -9.79 -18.94 10.46
C LEU A 408 -8.39 -18.61 10.98
N ILE A 409 -8.10 -18.83 12.27
CA ILE A 409 -6.75 -18.74 12.84
C ILE A 409 -5.82 -19.69 12.10
N ALA A 410 -6.18 -20.97 11.98
CA ALA A 410 -5.33 -21.95 11.29
C ALA A 410 -5.07 -21.57 9.83
N ALA A 411 -6.10 -21.12 9.09
CA ALA A 411 -5.96 -20.67 7.71
C ALA A 411 -5.09 -19.41 7.59
N ALA A 412 -5.28 -18.43 8.46
CA ALA A 412 -4.49 -17.20 8.49
C ALA A 412 -3.02 -17.49 8.78
N PHE A 413 -2.73 -18.39 9.73
CA PHE A 413 -1.35 -18.79 10.03
C PHE A 413 -0.71 -19.58 8.90
N CYS A 414 -1.46 -20.44 8.20
CA CYS A 414 -0.93 -21.06 6.97
C CYS A 414 -0.59 -20.03 5.89
N MET A 415 -1.30 -18.91 5.80
CA MET A 415 -0.96 -17.82 4.90
C MET A 415 0.25 -17.03 5.40
N PHE A 416 0.28 -16.63 6.68
CA PHE A 416 1.39 -15.89 7.28
C PHE A 416 2.70 -16.66 7.23
N ASN A 417 2.68 -17.95 7.56
CA ASN A 417 3.86 -18.81 7.51
C ASN A 417 4.42 -18.89 6.08
N ARG A 418 3.56 -19.11 5.09
CA ARG A 418 3.97 -19.11 3.67
C ARG A 418 4.49 -17.76 3.20
N TYR A 419 4.02 -16.66 3.79
CA TYR A 419 4.57 -15.33 3.50
C TYR A 419 5.99 -15.17 4.07
N VAL A 420 6.19 -15.57 5.33
CA VAL A 420 7.47 -15.56 6.05
C VAL A 420 8.51 -16.46 5.37
N ASP A 421 8.17 -17.73 5.18
CA ASP A 421 9.09 -18.75 4.67
C ASP A 421 9.27 -18.63 3.16
N GLY A 422 8.21 -18.24 2.42
CA GLY A 422 8.28 -18.06 0.98
C GLY A 422 9.22 -16.92 0.54
N LEU A 423 9.50 -15.98 1.43
CA LEU A 423 10.52 -14.94 1.24
C LEU A 423 11.81 -15.20 2.02
N GLY A 424 11.94 -16.35 2.69
CA GLY A 424 13.15 -16.78 3.36
C GLY A 424 13.59 -15.88 4.52
N THR A 425 12.65 -15.24 5.21
CA THR A 425 12.98 -14.28 6.28
C THR A 425 13.57 -14.97 7.51
N VAL A 426 14.43 -14.26 8.24
CA VAL A 426 15.15 -14.84 9.38
C VAL A 426 14.30 -14.87 10.62
N ALA A 427 14.17 -16.04 11.23
CA ALA A 427 13.72 -16.16 12.60
C ALA A 427 14.78 -15.56 13.51
N GLY A 428 14.43 -14.51 14.27
CA GLY A 428 15.34 -13.85 15.22
C GLY A 428 16.04 -14.88 16.10
N ARG A 429 17.35 -14.69 16.35
CA ARG A 429 18.26 -15.74 16.85
C ARG A 429 18.16 -16.04 18.36
N ASP A 430 17.25 -15.39 19.10
CA ASP A 430 17.18 -15.54 20.56
C ASP A 430 15.73 -15.69 21.08
N SER A 431 15.48 -16.80 21.78
CA SER A 431 14.26 -17.06 22.55
C SER A 431 13.89 -15.93 23.53
N GLY A 432 14.87 -15.21 24.09
CA GLY A 432 14.65 -14.08 24.99
C GLY A 432 14.00 -12.87 24.33
N ALA A 433 14.23 -12.68 23.02
CA ALA A 433 13.63 -11.58 22.26
C ALA A 433 12.11 -11.78 22.07
N TYR A 434 11.66 -13.03 21.90
CA TYR A 434 10.24 -13.35 21.78
C TYR A 434 9.50 -13.18 23.12
N ALA A 435 10.14 -13.47 24.25
CA ALA A 435 9.55 -13.22 25.57
C ALA A 435 9.33 -11.72 25.86
N ALA A 436 10.26 -10.85 25.42
CA ALA A 436 10.08 -9.40 25.52
C ALA A 436 8.97 -8.89 24.58
N ALA A 437 8.92 -9.37 23.34
CA ALA A 437 7.84 -9.06 22.40
C ALA A 437 6.46 -9.53 22.91
N ALA A 438 6.43 -10.66 23.63
CA ALA A 438 5.20 -11.19 24.25
C ALA A 438 4.57 -10.20 25.20
N GLN A 439 5.35 -9.50 26.03
CA GLN A 439 4.82 -8.50 26.95
C GLN A 439 4.11 -7.35 26.21
N GLY A 440 4.67 -6.91 25.08
CA GLY A 440 4.08 -5.86 24.24
C GLY A 440 2.77 -6.30 23.58
N VAL A 441 2.75 -7.48 22.96
CA VAL A 441 1.55 -8.02 22.30
C VAL A 441 0.45 -8.35 23.29
N VAL A 442 0.79 -8.94 24.44
CA VAL A 442 -0.18 -9.25 25.51
C VAL A 442 -0.84 -7.97 26.05
N ALA A 443 -0.08 -6.87 26.14
CA ALA A 443 -0.58 -5.59 26.63
C ALA A 443 -1.36 -4.79 25.58
N ALA A 444 -0.89 -4.75 24.33
CA ALA A 444 -1.32 -3.77 23.33
C ALA A 444 -1.88 -4.38 22.03
N GLY A 445 -1.87 -5.71 21.90
CA GLY A 445 -2.35 -6.42 20.72
C GLY A 445 -1.46 -6.24 19.50
N TYR A 446 -2.04 -6.47 18.32
CA TYR A 446 -1.33 -6.47 17.04
C TYR A 446 -1.52 -5.16 16.27
N GLY A 447 -2.31 -4.22 16.80
CA GLY A 447 -2.62 -2.93 16.18
C GLY A 447 -1.55 -1.84 16.39
N MET A 448 -0.57 -2.05 17.27
CA MET A 448 0.38 -1.02 17.72
C MET A 448 1.80 -1.22 17.15
N ALA A 449 1.92 -1.28 15.82
CA ALA A 449 3.19 -1.08 15.11
C ALA A 449 3.12 0.15 14.17
N SER A 450 2.34 1.14 14.58
CA SER A 450 2.24 2.45 13.94
C SER A 450 2.09 3.53 15.02
N ALA A 451 3.06 3.61 15.93
CA ALA A 451 3.21 4.72 16.86
C ALA A 451 4.65 4.74 17.38
N GLU A 452 5.55 5.30 16.58
CA GLU A 452 6.57 6.32 16.95
C GLU A 452 7.43 6.69 15.73
#